data_AF-K1YCZ9-F1
#
_entry.id   AF-K1YCZ9-F1
#
_cell.length_a   1.000
_cell.length_b   1.000
_cell.length_c   1.000
_cell.angle_alpha   90.00
_cell.angle_beta   90.00
_cell.angle_gamma   90.00
#
_symmetry.space_group_name_H-M   'P 1'
#
loop_
_entity.id
_entity.type
_entity.pdbx_description
1 polymer ?
#
loop_
_entity_poly.entity_id
_entity_poly.type
_entity_poly.pdbx_seq_one_letter_code
_entity_poly.pdbx_strand_id
1 'polypeptide(L)'
;RPFVSTDWGKPDLIFIDGGKLHLNAINRITPKIPIIAVAKGPTRKKVDLYYRKNSVIPIDTSKLSKIAEIMREEAHRFAIGYYRTLHRNRLVGKGARK
;
A
#
# COMPACT_ATOMS: atom_id res chain seq x y z
N ARG A 1 -12.24 10.37 2.26
CA ARG A 1 -13.35 9.63 1.62
C ARG A 1 -13.36 8.22 2.20
N PRO A 2 -14.49 7.67 2.67
CA PRO A 2 -14.57 6.28 3.10
C PRO A 2 -14.21 5.36 1.93
N PHE A 3 -13.64 4.18 2.20
CA PHE A 3 -13.27 3.16 1.21
C PHE A 3 -14.45 2.51 0.47
N VAL A 4 -15.66 3.08 0.59
CA VAL A 4 -16.88 2.55 0.01
C VAL A 4 -17.40 3.58 -0.99
N SER A 5 -16.83 3.57 -2.20
CA SER A 5 -17.57 4.03 -3.38
C SER A 5 -18.49 2.91 -3.81
N THR A 6 -19.76 3.21 -4.07
CA THR A 6 -20.82 2.27 -4.47
C THR A 6 -20.45 1.37 -5.66
N ASP A 7 -19.49 1.79 -6.49
CA ASP A 7 -19.22 1.14 -7.78
C ASP A 7 -18.22 -0.04 -7.70
N TRP A 8 -17.44 -0.15 -6.61
CA TRP A 8 -16.36 -1.16 -6.47
C TRP A 8 -16.64 -2.22 -5.40
N GLY A 9 -17.80 -2.12 -4.73
CA GLY A 9 -18.15 -3.02 -3.63
C GLY A 9 -17.26 -2.86 -2.40
N LYS A 10 -17.47 -3.73 -1.41
CA LYS A 10 -16.66 -3.80 -0.20
C LYS A 10 -15.49 -4.76 -0.43
N PRO A 11 -14.24 -4.37 -0.15
CA PRO A 11 -13.09 -5.27 -0.31
C PRO A 11 -13.09 -6.37 0.76
N ASP A 12 -12.67 -7.58 0.35
CA ASP A 12 -12.45 -8.71 1.25
C ASP A 12 -11.08 -8.66 1.95
N LEU A 13 -10.13 -7.88 1.42
CA LEU A 13 -8.79 -7.68 1.95
C LEU A 13 -8.26 -6.30 1.58
N ILE A 14 -7.60 -5.64 2.52
CA ILE A 14 -6.83 -4.42 2.27
C ILE A 14 -5.34 -4.73 2.37
N PHE A 15 -4.58 -4.35 1.33
CA PHE A 15 -3.12 -4.46 1.30
C PHE A 15 -2.50 -3.06 1.39
N ILE A 16 -1.55 -2.87 2.32
CA ILE A 16 -0.93 -1.58 2.60
C ILE A 16 0.56 -1.65 2.24
N ASP A 17 1.02 -0.76 1.36
CA ASP A 17 2.45 -0.45 1.20
C ASP A 17 2.92 0.40 2.39
N GLY A 18 3.38 -0.27 3.43
CA GLY A 18 3.63 0.35 4.72
C GLY A 18 3.77 -0.64 5.87
N GLY A 19 4.53 -0.27 6.89
CA GLY A 19 4.77 -1.13 8.06
C GLY A 19 3.68 -1.10 9.12
N LYS A 20 4.02 -1.66 10.28
CA LYS A 20 3.17 -1.80 11.48
C LYS A 20 2.40 -0.53 11.87
N LEU A 21 2.98 0.65 11.75
CA LEU A 21 2.32 1.90 12.11
C LEU A 21 1.10 2.18 11.22
N HIS A 22 1.20 1.93 9.92
CA HIS A 22 0.09 2.07 8.98
C HIS A 22 -1.01 1.03 9.22
N LEU A 23 -0.62 -0.22 9.51
CA LEU A 23 -1.56 -1.28 9.89
C LEU A 23 -2.41 -0.85 11.10
N ASN A 24 -1.77 -0.34 12.15
CA ASN A 24 -2.45 0.08 13.37
C ASN A 24 -3.40 1.27 13.13
N ALA A 25 -3.01 2.22 12.27
CA ALA A 25 -3.85 3.35 11.92
C ALA A 25 -5.12 2.90 11.17
N ILE A 26 -4.97 2.06 10.15
CA ILE A 26 -6.10 1.63 9.30
C ILE A 26 -7.01 0.65 10.04
N ASN A 27 -6.46 -0.24 10.87
CA ASN A 27 -7.25 -1.19 11.66
C ASN A 27 -8.25 -0.51 12.61
N ARG A 28 -7.99 0.73 13.06
CA ARG A 28 -8.93 1.52 13.88
C ARG A 28 -10.14 2.00 13.08
N ILE A 29 -10.00 2.17 11.77
CA ILE A 29 -11.01 2.76 10.88
C ILE A 29 -11.85 1.66 10.21
N THR A 30 -11.24 0.52 9.89
CA THR A 30 -11.89 -0.61 9.21
C THR A 30 -11.65 -1.94 9.92
N PRO A 31 -12.14 -2.11 11.17
CA PRO A 31 -11.86 -3.30 11.97
C PRO A 31 -12.48 -4.59 11.42
N LYS A 32 -13.44 -4.48 10.49
CA LYS A 32 -14.19 -5.61 9.91
C LYS A 32 -13.59 -6.16 8.62
N ILE A 33 -12.59 -5.51 8.04
CA ILE A 33 -11.92 -5.96 6.81
C ILE A 33 -10.52 -6.45 7.19
N PRO A 34 -10.10 -7.66 6.78
CA PRO A 34 -8.72 -8.11 6.92
C PRO A 34 -7.72 -7.12 6.32
N ILE A 35 -6.59 -6.91 7.01
CA ILE A 35 -5.55 -5.98 6.57
C ILE A 35 -4.19 -6.68 6.62
N ILE A 36 -3.45 -6.60 5.52
CA ILE A 36 -2.04 -6.97 5.44
C ILE A 36 -1.23 -5.71 5.13
N ALA A 37 -0.12 -5.54 5.83
CA ALA A 37 0.84 -4.47 5.62
C ALA A 37 2.19 -5.07 5.21
N VAL A 38 2.83 -4.48 4.22
CA VAL A 38 4.17 -4.89 3.76
C VAL A 38 5.17 -3.76 3.97
N ALA A 39 6.31 -4.06 4.58
CA ALA A 39 7.44 -3.14 4.68
C ALA A 39 8.70 -3.74 4.05
N LYS A 40 9.65 -2.88 3.70
CA LYS A 40 11.02 -3.33 3.44
C LYS A 40 11.61 -3.82 4.75
N GLY A 41 12.10 -5.06 4.77
CA GLY A 41 12.80 -5.59 5.93
C GLY A 41 14.12 -4.85 6.18
N PRO A 42 14.69 -4.95 7.39
CA PRO A 42 15.87 -4.20 7.81
C PRO A 42 17.11 -4.44 6.93
N THR A 43 17.24 -5.63 6.34
CA THR A 43 18.34 -5.98 5.43
C THR A 43 18.06 -5.62 3.97
N ARG A 44 16.87 -5.09 3.64
CA ARG A 44 16.34 -4.85 2.28
C ARG A 44 16.31 -6.06 1.34
N LYS A 45 16.74 -7.24 1.80
CA LYS A 45 16.75 -8.49 1.02
C LYS A 45 15.43 -9.26 1.11
N LYS A 46 14.55 -8.87 2.03
CA LYS A 46 13.25 -9.51 2.28
C LYS A 46 12.21 -8.45 2.64
N VAL A 47 10.94 -8.76 2.41
CA VAL A 47 9.81 -7.98 2.92
C VAL A 47 9.33 -8.50 4.27
N ASP A 48 8.89 -7.57 5.12
CA ASP A 48 8.21 -7.89 6.36
C ASP A 48 6.70 -7.78 6.16
N LEU A 49 5.98 -8.88 6.43
CA LEU A 49 4.52 -8.93 6.36
C LEU A 49 3.92 -8.83 7.75
N TYR A 50 2.99 -7.90 7.91
CA TYR A 50 2.24 -7.69 9.14
C TYR A 50 0.76 -8.00 8.91
N TYR A 51 0.18 -8.78 9.81
CA TYR A 51 -1.24 -9.08 9.85
C TYR A 51 -1.79 -8.79 11.25
N ARG A 52 -3.11 -8.53 11.32
CA ARG A 52 -3.97 -8.34 12.51
C ARG A 52 -3.26 -8.43 13.89
N LYS A 53 -3.38 -7.37 14.72
CA LYS A 53 -2.79 -7.30 16.09
C LYS A 53 -1.34 -7.80 16.16
N ASN A 54 -0.53 -7.52 15.14
CA ASN A 54 0.89 -7.86 15.12
C ASN A 54 1.23 -9.35 14.98
N SER A 55 0.31 -10.19 14.54
CA SER A 55 0.56 -11.61 14.28
C SER A 55 1.38 -11.76 13.00
N VAL A 56 2.49 -12.50 13.05
CA VAL A 56 3.25 -12.88 11.85
C VAL A 56 2.50 -14.03 11.16
N ILE A 57 2.31 -13.95 9.84
CA ILE A 57 1.63 -15.01 9.08
C ILE A 57 2.58 -16.23 9.01
N PRO A 58 2.20 -17.41 9.54
CA PRO A 58 3.06 -18.60 9.58
C PRO A 58 3.00 -19.46 8.31
N ILE A 59 2.60 -18.91 7.18
CA ILE A 59 2.57 -19.62 5.89
C ILE A 59 3.98 -19.60 5.29
N ASP A 60 4.36 -20.62 4.51
CA ASP A 60 5.58 -20.63 3.70
C ASP A 60 5.76 -19.26 3.03
N THR A 61 6.64 -18.48 3.64
CA THR A 61 6.72 -17.05 3.40
C THR A 61 7.31 -16.78 2.03
N SER A 62 7.91 -17.77 1.36
CA SER A 62 8.58 -17.58 0.07
C SER A 62 7.62 -17.10 -1.03
N LYS A 63 6.50 -17.81 -1.24
CA LYS A 63 5.49 -17.44 -2.25
C LYS A 63 4.74 -16.17 -1.87
N LEU A 64 4.31 -16.05 -0.61
CA LEU A 64 3.59 -14.87 -0.13
C LEU A 64 4.47 -13.61 -0.15
N SER A 65 5.75 -13.72 0.20
CA SER A 65 6.69 -12.60 0.14
C SER A 65 6.88 -12.13 -1.30
N LYS A 66 6.97 -13.06 -2.26
CA LYS A 66 7.08 -12.69 -3.68
C LYS A 66 5.83 -11.96 -4.19
N ILE A 67 4.64 -12.43 -3.82
CA ILE A 67 3.38 -11.73 -4.15
C ILE A 67 3.35 -10.35 -3.49
N ALA A 68 3.71 -10.28 -2.20
CA ALA A 68 3.73 -9.02 -1.46
C ALA A 68 4.75 -8.02 -2.03
N GLU A 69 5.91 -8.50 -2.50
CA GLU A 69 6.89 -7.69 -3.21
C GLU A 69 6.32 -7.11 -4.50
N ILE A 70 5.66 -7.92 -5.33
CA ILE A 70 5.03 -7.47 -6.58
C ILE A 70 3.95 -6.41 -6.29
N MET A 71 3.06 -6.69 -5.32
CA MET A 71 2.01 -5.74 -4.94
C MET A 71 2.58 -4.42 -4.41
N ARG A 72 3.67 -4.48 -3.61
CA ARG A 72 4.37 -3.30 -3.11
C ARG A 72 4.99 -2.50 -4.24
N GLU A 73 5.70 -3.15 -5.16
CA GLU A 73 6.33 -2.49 -6.30
C GLU A 73 5.29 -1.81 -7.19
N GLU A 74 4.13 -2.44 -7.40
CA GLU A 74 3.04 -1.85 -8.17
C GLU A 74 2.40 -0.63 -7.47
N ALA A 75 2.15 -0.72 -6.16
CA ALA A 75 1.66 0.41 -5.37
C ALA A 75 2.67 1.58 -5.38
N HIS A 76 3.95 1.28 -5.22
CA HIS A 76 5.03 2.27 -5.26
C HIS A 76 5.16 2.91 -6.65
N ARG A 77 5.12 2.10 -7.72
CA ARG A 77 5.15 2.55 -9.12
C ARG A 77 3.98 3.49 -9.42
N PHE A 78 2.78 3.12 -8.97
CA PHE A 78 1.59 3.96 -9.12
C PHE A 78 1.75 5.31 -8.41
N ALA A 79 2.17 5.31 -7.14
CA ALA A 79 2.36 6.53 -6.36
C ALA A 79 3.42 7.47 -6.96
N ILE A 80 4.57 6.93 -7.38
CA ILE A 80 5.63 7.70 -8.06
C ILE A 80 5.11 8.25 -9.39
N GLY A 81 4.41 7.42 -10.18
CA GLY A 81 3.84 7.84 -11.46
C GLY A 81 2.90 9.03 -11.29
N TYR A 82 1.98 8.94 -10.34
CA TYR A 82 1.05 10.01 -10.00
C TYR A 82 1.79 11.31 -9.59
N TYR A 83 2.75 11.20 -8.67
CA TYR A 83 3.55 12.36 -8.22
C TYR A 83 4.28 13.03 -9.39
N ARG A 84 4.92 12.25 -10.27
CA ARG A 84 5.64 12.77 -11.45
C ARG A 84 4.70 13.46 -12.43
N THR A 85 3.52 12.88 -12.70
CA THR A 85 2.50 13.49 -13.57
C THR A 85 2.04 14.84 -13.03
N LEU A 86 1.73 14.94 -11.74
CA LEU A 86 1.33 16.20 -11.12
C LEU A 86 2.42 17.28 -11.25
N HIS A 87 3.69 16.91 -11.03
CA HIS A 87 4.80 17.86 -11.14
C HIS A 87 5.06 18.30 -12.57
N ARG A 88 4.97 17.39 -13.54
CA ARG A 88 5.09 17.73 -14.97
C ARG A 88 3.99 18.71 -15.39
N ASN A 89 2.74 18.47 -15.00
CA ASN A 89 1.62 19.35 -15.35
C ASN A 89 1.74 20.73 -14.69
N ARG A 90 2.28 20.79 -13.46
CA ARG A 90 2.54 22.06 -12.77
C ARG A 90 3.67 22.88 -13.42
N LEU A 91 4.66 22.21 -14.01
CA LEU A 91 5.74 22.87 -14.76
C LEU A 91 5.24 23.40 -16.11
N VAL A 92 4.38 22.64 -16.82
CA VAL A 92 3.77 23.09 -18.08
C VAL A 92 2.81 24.27 -17.88
N GLY A 93 2.06 24.30 -16.77
CA GLY A 93 1.12 25.39 -16.46
C GLY A 93 1.76 26.75 -16.10
N LYS A 94 3.08 26.81 -15.88
CA LYS A 94 3.80 28.07 -15.62
C LYS A 94 4.41 28.72 -16.88
N GLY A 95 4.45 28.01 -18.01
CA GLY A 95 4.98 28.54 -19.29
C GLY A 95 3.95 29.24 -20.18
N ALA A 96 2.65 29.10 -19.88
CA ALA A 96 1.55 29.60 -20.72
C ALA A 96 0.89 30.88 -20.17
N ARG A 97 1.59 31.62 -19.31
CA ARG A 97 1.21 32.99 -18.90
C ARG A 97 2.40 33.91 -19.14
N LYS A 98 2.57 34.31 -20.39
CA LYS A 98 3.30 35.52 -20.76
C LYS A 98 2.43 36.30 -21.73
#